data_AF-A0A524CLI8-F1
#
_entry.id   AF-A0A524CLI8-F1
#
_cell.length_a   1.000
_cell.length_b   1.000
_cell.length_c   1.000
_cell.angle_alpha   90.00
_cell.angle_beta   90.00
_cell.angle_gamma   90.00
#
_symmetry.space_group_name_H-M   'P 1'
#
loop_
_entity.id
_entity.type
_entity.pdbx_description
1 polymer ?
#
loop_
_entity_poly.entity_id
_entity_poly.type
_entity_poly.pdbx_seq_one_letter_code
_entity_poly.pdbx_strand_id
1 'polypeptide(L)'
;MKSVEDGKSDKNLHEAKTYTGIYRMHKYWSKKPYNIVRTLIKRYSKNGEIILDPFCGSGISINESILLNRKSIGIDINPIAIFITKQLLTKISVNDLNEEFKSLKDDVRSDINSSYKVSRGDNVFVGTHFLWSEGELVEVRYRKHNSRKKILDEPTKKDVDLAKSFTKDKISKFYPNNKLIYNTRINAQKNMRVCDLFSNRNLYSLSILLDRINKIKKRNIRDILRFCFTSALGQTTKMVFVIKKRGGKLLKKKQLGSWIIGYWIPDEHFELNVWNCFENKFRIIKRAKLKQKKLDYRIKASKTFDDLSNKKNLLLLNAPSQKALKKFPDDSIDYIITDPPHGNRQPFLELSMIWNSWLNFEVNYEDEIVISFSKERHKSSQEYYKLITLVFREIERVLKPNRYFTLMFNSLDKQSWESLFQCIDKFNFEMDKTEYLNYSSNSVLQDTRKFSLKKDFILTFKKIAN
;
A
#
# COMPACT_ATOMS: atom_id res chain seq x y z
N MET A 1 -10.37 -11.07 -36.16
CA MET A 1 -11.78 -10.65 -36.14
C MET A 1 -11.80 -9.13 -36.16
N LYS A 2 -12.42 -8.55 -37.19
CA LYS A 2 -12.34 -7.13 -37.58
C LYS A 2 -12.79 -6.17 -36.47
N SER A 3 -12.14 -5.02 -36.48
CA SER A 3 -12.47 -3.78 -35.76
C SER A 3 -13.94 -3.40 -35.88
N VAL A 4 -14.57 -3.15 -34.73
CA VAL A 4 -15.77 -2.32 -34.63
C VAL A 4 -15.39 -1.17 -33.71
N GLU A 5 -15.08 -0.03 -34.32
CA GLU A 5 -15.25 1.27 -33.69
C GLU A 5 -16.75 1.55 -33.68
N ASP A 6 -17.35 1.54 -32.50
CA ASP A 6 -18.65 2.18 -32.27
C ASP A 6 -18.61 2.87 -30.91
N GLY A 7 -18.67 4.20 -30.94
CA GLY A 7 -18.67 5.10 -29.79
C GLY A 7 -19.98 5.11 -29.03
N LYS A 8 -20.48 3.94 -28.59
CA LYS A 8 -21.48 3.86 -27.53
C LYS A 8 -20.75 3.69 -26.21
N SER A 9 -20.96 4.59 -25.26
CA SER A 9 -20.47 4.42 -23.89
C SER A 9 -21.01 3.09 -23.36
N ASP A 10 -20.15 2.09 -23.21
CA ASP A 10 -20.52 0.80 -22.66
C ASP A 10 -21.06 1.03 -21.23
N LYS A 11 -22.37 0.84 -21.04
CA LYS A 11 -23.06 1.08 -19.75
C LYS A 11 -22.50 0.20 -18.61
N ASN A 12 -21.73 -0.83 -18.94
CA ASN A 12 -21.08 -1.73 -17.98
C ASN A 12 -19.60 -1.39 -17.74
N LEU A 13 -19.09 -0.32 -18.35
CA LEU A 13 -17.70 0.13 -18.23
C LEU A 13 -17.56 1.25 -17.20
N HIS A 14 -16.78 0.98 -16.16
CA HIS A 14 -16.47 1.97 -15.14
C HIS A 14 -15.13 2.64 -15.42
N GLU A 15 -15.12 3.98 -15.44
CA GLU A 15 -13.90 4.78 -15.58
C GLU A 15 -13.31 5.14 -14.21
N ALA A 16 -12.07 4.73 -13.97
CA ALA A 16 -11.37 5.00 -12.73
C ALA A 16 -10.89 6.45 -12.64
N LYS A 17 -11.16 7.10 -11.50
CA LYS A 17 -10.58 8.41 -11.20
C LYS A 17 -9.21 8.26 -10.53
N THR A 18 -8.31 9.20 -10.82
CA THR A 18 -7.00 9.27 -10.15
C THR A 18 -7.17 9.43 -8.63
N TYR A 19 -6.31 8.77 -7.86
CA TYR A 19 -6.31 8.90 -6.40
C TYR A 19 -5.99 10.32 -5.94
N THR A 20 -6.91 10.90 -5.16
CA THR A 20 -6.78 12.22 -4.54
C THR A 20 -7.04 12.15 -3.03
N GLY A 21 -6.75 13.24 -2.30
CA GLY A 21 -7.05 13.36 -0.88
C GLY A 21 -6.43 12.23 -0.04
N ILE A 22 -7.25 11.58 0.79
CA ILE A 22 -6.81 10.49 1.66
C ILE A 22 -6.22 9.32 0.86
N TYR A 23 -6.75 9.03 -0.34
CA TYR A 23 -6.31 7.89 -1.14
C TYR A 23 -4.89 8.02 -1.73
N ARG A 24 -4.31 9.23 -1.72
CA ARG A 24 -2.92 9.47 -2.15
C ARG A 24 -1.91 9.43 -0.99
N MET A 25 -2.38 9.34 0.26
CA MET A 25 -1.52 9.42 1.44
C MET A 25 -0.53 8.25 1.55
N HIS A 26 -0.93 7.05 1.12
CA HIS A 26 -0.06 5.85 1.12
C HIS A 26 -0.24 5.04 -0.16
N LYS A 27 0.88 4.57 -0.71
CA LYS A 27 0.88 3.59 -1.79
C LYS A 27 0.57 2.21 -1.20
N TYR A 28 -0.24 1.42 -1.86
CA TYR A 28 -0.49 0.01 -1.52
C TYR A 28 -0.70 -0.73 -2.83
N TRP A 29 -0.46 -2.04 -2.85
CA TRP A 29 -0.63 -2.85 -4.06
C TRP A 29 -2.11 -3.06 -4.38
N SER A 30 -2.43 -3.20 -5.67
CA SER A 30 -3.76 -3.58 -6.17
C SER A 30 -4.94 -2.73 -5.67
N LYS A 31 -4.72 -1.45 -5.32
CA LYS A 31 -5.81 -0.58 -4.87
C LYS A 31 -6.88 -0.45 -5.96
N LYS A 32 -8.14 -0.67 -5.57
CA LYS A 32 -9.30 -0.42 -6.42
C LYS A 32 -9.72 1.05 -6.42
N PRO A 33 -10.16 1.61 -7.56
CA PRO A 33 -10.65 2.99 -7.68
C PRO A 33 -11.80 3.29 -6.72
N TYR A 34 -11.61 4.30 -5.87
CA TYR A 34 -12.56 4.67 -4.83
C TYR A 34 -13.94 5.06 -5.38
N ASN A 35 -13.99 5.68 -6.57
CA ASN A 35 -15.25 6.11 -7.18
C ASN A 35 -16.12 4.94 -7.63
N ILE A 36 -15.51 3.83 -8.04
CA ILE A 36 -16.23 2.63 -8.49
C ILE A 36 -16.76 1.87 -7.28
N VAL A 37 -15.91 1.68 -6.27
CA VAL A 37 -16.28 1.11 -4.98
C VAL A 37 -17.45 1.90 -4.35
N ARG A 38 -17.40 3.24 -4.39
CA ARG A 38 -18.51 4.12 -3.96
C ARG A 38 -19.82 3.83 -4.70
N THR A 39 -19.76 3.68 -6.04
CA THR A 39 -20.95 3.39 -6.85
C THR A 39 -21.57 2.06 -6.45
N LEU A 40 -20.76 1.02 -6.26
CA LEU A 40 -21.22 -0.31 -5.85
C LEU A 40 -21.87 -0.28 -4.46
N ILE A 41 -21.21 0.35 -3.47
CA ILE A 41 -21.78 0.48 -2.12
C ILE A 41 -23.12 1.23 -2.15
N LYS A 42 -23.24 2.31 -2.93
CA LYS A 42 -24.52 3.03 -3.08
C LYS A 42 -25.61 2.18 -3.71
N ARG A 43 -25.26 1.33 -4.68
CA ARG A 43 -26.21 0.50 -5.42
C ARG A 43 -26.76 -0.64 -4.56
N TYR A 44 -25.89 -1.30 -3.81
CA TYR A 44 -26.21 -2.55 -3.11
C TYR A 44 -26.39 -2.40 -1.59
N SER A 45 -26.36 -1.17 -1.06
CA SER A 45 -26.62 -0.90 0.35
C SER A 45 -27.32 0.43 0.62
N LYS A 46 -27.95 0.55 1.78
CA LYS A 46 -28.63 1.74 2.31
C LYS A 46 -27.84 2.36 3.48
N ASN A 47 -28.23 3.57 3.88
CA ASN A 47 -27.62 4.22 5.06
C ASN A 47 -27.79 3.35 6.31
N GLY A 48 -26.77 3.29 7.16
CA GLY A 48 -26.79 2.53 8.42
C GLY A 48 -26.54 1.03 8.29
N GLU A 49 -26.61 0.47 7.08
CA GLU A 49 -26.36 -0.95 6.81
C GLU A 49 -24.89 -1.35 7.02
N ILE A 50 -24.66 -2.65 7.24
CA ILE A 50 -23.35 -3.22 7.54
C ILE A 50 -22.72 -3.74 6.25
N ILE A 51 -21.57 -3.15 5.90
CA ILE A 51 -20.75 -3.56 4.76
C ILE A 51 -19.53 -4.33 5.24
N LEU A 52 -19.28 -5.48 4.64
CA LEU A 52 -18.12 -6.32 4.95
C LEU A 52 -17.18 -6.41 3.75
N ASP A 53 -15.88 -6.24 4.02
CA ASP A 53 -14.80 -6.62 3.12
C ASP A 53 -13.85 -7.60 3.86
N PRO A 54 -13.89 -8.90 3.52
CA PRO A 54 -13.05 -9.91 4.14
C PRO A 54 -11.59 -9.87 3.67
N PHE A 55 -11.23 -9.06 2.67
CA PHE A 55 -9.85 -8.88 2.19
C PHE A 55 -9.56 -7.40 1.95
N CYS A 56 -9.75 -6.60 2.99
CA CYS A 56 -9.94 -5.16 2.81
C CYS A 56 -8.69 -4.40 2.34
N GLY A 57 -7.49 -4.97 2.44
CA GLY A 57 -6.24 -4.36 2.00
C GLY A 57 -6.06 -2.95 2.58
N SER A 58 -5.77 -1.98 1.72
CA SER A 58 -5.69 -0.56 2.13
C SER A 58 -7.04 0.11 2.45
N GLY A 59 -8.13 -0.66 2.44
CA GLY A 59 -9.43 -0.31 3.00
C GLY A 59 -10.25 0.66 2.17
N ILE A 60 -10.18 0.61 0.84
CA ILE A 60 -10.96 1.53 -0.01
C ILE A 60 -12.46 1.33 0.22
N SER A 61 -12.93 0.08 0.20
CA SER A 61 -14.29 -0.34 0.57
C SER A 61 -14.69 0.23 1.93
N ILE A 62 -13.86 0.01 2.95
CA ILE A 62 -14.11 0.45 4.31
C ILE A 62 -14.23 1.98 4.42
N ASN A 63 -13.28 2.69 3.80
CA ASN A 63 -13.29 4.15 3.77
C ASN A 63 -14.58 4.68 3.11
N GLU A 64 -14.93 4.13 1.95
CA GLU A 64 -16.12 4.56 1.21
C GLU A 64 -17.43 4.21 1.93
N SER A 65 -17.53 3.05 2.57
CA SER A 65 -18.69 2.68 3.40
C SER A 65 -18.93 3.72 4.51
N ILE A 66 -17.89 4.11 5.23
CA ILE A 66 -18.00 5.11 6.29
C ILE A 66 -18.37 6.49 5.75
N LEU A 67 -17.72 6.92 4.65
CA LEU A 67 -18.02 8.21 4.00
C LEU A 67 -19.45 8.29 3.46
N LEU A 68 -20.06 7.13 3.20
CA LEU A 68 -21.44 7.00 2.80
C LEU A 68 -22.39 6.74 3.99
N ASN A 69 -21.97 6.90 5.24
CA ASN A 69 -22.84 6.66 6.42
C ASN A 69 -23.34 5.21 6.54
N ARG A 70 -22.51 4.23 6.16
CA ARG A 70 -22.72 2.80 6.48
C ARG A 70 -21.84 2.40 7.67
N LYS A 71 -22.18 1.28 8.31
CA LYS A 71 -21.27 0.58 9.21
C LYS A 71 -20.34 -0.28 8.36
N SER A 72 -19.10 -0.47 8.81
CA SER A 72 -18.12 -1.19 8.01
C SER A 72 -17.27 -2.15 8.82
N ILE A 73 -17.04 -3.32 8.24
CA ILE A 73 -16.19 -4.38 8.77
C ILE A 73 -15.10 -4.66 7.75
N GLY A 74 -13.84 -4.46 8.13
CA GLY A 74 -12.67 -4.78 7.31
C GLY A 74 -11.82 -5.84 7.97
N ILE A 75 -11.54 -6.92 7.25
CA ILE A 75 -10.67 -7.99 7.69
C ILE A 75 -9.47 -8.04 6.75
N ASP A 76 -8.27 -8.15 7.31
CA ASP A 76 -7.06 -8.43 6.54
C ASP A 76 -6.02 -9.08 7.44
N ILE A 77 -5.35 -10.13 6.94
CA ILE A 77 -4.28 -10.81 7.69
C ILE A 77 -3.03 -9.92 7.81
N ASN A 78 -2.88 -8.92 6.95
CA ASN A 78 -1.73 -8.03 6.93
C ASN A 78 -1.88 -6.87 7.92
N PRO A 79 -1.06 -6.78 8.99
CA PRO A 79 -1.19 -5.73 9.98
C PRO A 79 -0.96 -4.32 9.41
N ILE A 80 -0.06 -4.15 8.42
CA ILE A 80 0.11 -2.84 7.78
C ILE A 80 -1.13 -2.42 6.97
N ALA A 81 -1.88 -3.36 6.41
CA ALA A 81 -3.10 -3.07 5.67
C ALA A 81 -4.16 -2.49 6.60
N ILE A 82 -4.38 -3.13 7.75
CA ILE A 82 -5.26 -2.63 8.82
C ILE A 82 -4.78 -1.28 9.37
N PHE A 83 -3.47 -1.12 9.58
CA PHE A 83 -2.89 0.14 10.02
C PHE A 83 -3.14 1.27 9.02
N ILE A 84 -2.89 1.04 7.72
CA ILE A 84 -3.16 2.00 6.65
C ILE A 84 -4.65 2.37 6.63
N THR A 85 -5.54 1.37 6.61
CA THR A 85 -7.00 1.57 6.60
C THR A 85 -7.45 2.47 7.75
N LYS A 86 -6.96 2.19 8.97
CA LYS A 86 -7.24 3.00 10.15
C LYS A 86 -6.74 4.44 10.00
N GLN A 87 -5.51 4.64 9.53
CA GLN A 87 -4.93 5.99 9.38
C GLN A 87 -5.57 6.81 8.26
N LEU A 88 -6.11 6.16 7.22
CA LEU A 88 -6.89 6.85 6.19
C LEU A 88 -8.18 7.45 6.76
N LEU A 89 -8.88 6.73 7.65
CA LEU A 89 -10.11 7.18 8.31
C LEU A 89 -9.91 8.11 9.51
N THR A 90 -8.78 8.00 10.21
CA THR A 90 -8.58 8.70 11.49
C THR A 90 -8.49 10.22 11.28
N LYS A 91 -9.40 10.97 11.88
CA LYS A 91 -9.32 12.44 11.98
C LYS A 91 -8.38 12.83 13.12
N ILE A 92 -7.55 13.85 12.88
CA ILE A 92 -6.57 14.36 13.85
C ILE A 92 -6.57 15.89 13.83
N SER A 93 -6.13 16.49 14.95
CA SER A 93 -5.83 17.93 14.98
C SER A 93 -4.62 18.21 14.09
N VAL A 94 -4.81 19.08 13.10
CA VAL A 94 -3.71 19.49 12.21
C VAL A 94 -2.76 20.46 12.92
N ASN A 95 -3.20 21.14 13.98
CA ASN A 95 -2.36 22.03 14.77
C ASN A 95 -1.35 21.20 15.56
N ASP A 96 -1.82 20.24 16.35
CA ASP A 96 -0.98 19.31 17.12
C ASP A 96 -0.03 18.53 16.21
N LEU A 97 -0.50 18.14 15.01
CA LEU A 97 0.36 17.49 14.02
C LEU A 97 1.50 18.41 13.54
N ASN A 98 1.24 19.71 13.38
CA ASN A 98 2.27 20.66 12.97
C ASN A 98 3.25 20.97 14.09
N GLU A 99 2.76 21.13 15.32
CA GLU A 99 3.58 21.36 16.50
C GLU A 99 4.53 20.19 16.72
N GLU A 100 4.00 18.95 16.72
CA GLU A 100 4.84 17.77 16.86
C GLU A 100 5.79 17.59 15.68
N PHE A 101 5.37 17.91 14.44
CA PHE A 101 6.29 17.88 13.31
C PHE A 101 7.41 18.91 13.42
N LYS A 102 7.14 20.09 13.99
CA LYS A 102 8.15 21.12 14.25
C LYS A 102 9.15 20.60 15.29
N SER A 103 8.68 20.07 16.42
CA SER A 103 9.56 19.46 17.43
C SER A 103 10.39 18.31 16.84
N LEU A 104 9.75 17.37 16.13
CA LEU A 104 10.44 16.28 15.43
C LEU A 104 11.53 16.81 14.48
N LYS A 105 11.23 17.89 13.75
CA LYS A 105 12.18 18.52 12.84
C LYS A 105 13.37 19.11 13.59
N ASP A 106 13.12 19.83 14.67
CA ASP A 106 14.17 20.47 15.47
C ASP A 106 15.08 19.40 16.11
N ASP A 107 14.50 18.26 16.52
CA ASP A 107 15.21 17.18 17.20
C ASP A 107 16.11 16.34 16.29
N VAL A 108 15.69 16.01 15.05
CA VAL A 108 16.42 15.00 14.23
C VAL A 108 16.89 15.49 12.86
N ARG A 109 16.42 16.64 12.36
CA ARG A 109 16.74 17.06 10.99
C ARG A 109 18.22 17.38 10.81
N SER A 110 18.84 18.02 11.79
CA SER A 110 20.26 18.39 11.72
C SER A 110 21.12 17.13 11.63
N ASP A 111 20.90 16.17 12.52
CA ASP A 111 21.61 14.89 12.58
C ASP A 111 21.44 14.08 11.30
N ILE A 112 20.21 13.97 10.79
CA ILE A 112 19.96 13.29 9.52
C ILE A 112 20.68 14.01 8.37
N ASN A 113 20.57 15.33 8.27
CA ASN A 113 21.21 16.09 7.18
C ASN A 113 22.73 16.11 7.26
N SER A 114 23.31 15.91 8.45
CA SER A 114 24.75 15.79 8.62
C SER A 114 25.32 14.62 7.80
N SER A 115 24.54 13.54 7.63
CA SER A 115 24.91 12.39 6.80
C SER A 115 24.88 12.66 5.29
N TYR A 116 24.30 13.78 4.87
CA TYR A 116 24.16 14.18 3.47
C TYR A 116 24.90 15.50 3.17
N LYS A 117 25.91 15.88 3.95
CA LYS A 117 26.71 17.09 3.66
C LYS A 117 27.41 16.97 2.30
N VAL A 118 27.48 18.09 1.58
CA VAL A 118 28.15 18.22 0.29
C VAL A 118 29.00 19.48 0.35
N SER A 119 30.33 19.36 0.30
CA SER A 119 31.24 20.50 0.44
C SER A 119 31.78 20.94 -0.92
N ARG A 120 31.72 22.24 -1.24
CA ARG A 120 32.25 22.82 -2.48
C ARG A 120 32.94 24.15 -2.17
N GLY A 121 34.27 24.16 -2.25
CA GLY A 121 35.08 25.23 -1.67
C GLY A 121 34.78 25.40 -0.18
N ASP A 122 34.55 26.64 0.25
CA ASP A 122 34.21 26.97 1.64
C ASP A 122 32.74 26.77 1.99
N ASN A 123 31.91 26.38 1.01
CA ASN A 123 30.48 26.23 1.20
C ASN A 123 30.09 24.78 1.51
N VAL A 124 29.22 24.60 2.51
CA VAL A 124 28.62 23.30 2.86
C VAL A 124 27.14 23.32 2.55
N PHE A 125 26.71 22.39 1.70
CA PHE A 125 25.31 22.21 1.31
C PHE A 125 24.75 20.90 1.86
N VAL A 126 23.42 20.76 1.79
CA VAL A 126 22.73 19.50 2.06
C VAL A 126 22.38 18.82 0.73
N GLY A 127 22.98 17.66 0.51
CA GLY A 127 22.67 16.76 -0.58
C GLY A 127 21.23 16.28 -0.52
N THR A 128 20.62 16.19 -1.70
CA THR A 128 19.23 15.82 -1.90
C THR A 128 19.09 14.46 -2.58
N HIS A 129 19.99 14.14 -3.51
CA HIS A 129 20.01 12.89 -4.28
C HIS A 129 21.47 12.53 -4.58
N PHE A 130 21.76 11.24 -4.60
CA PHE A 130 23.07 10.66 -4.86
C PHE A 130 22.86 9.52 -5.85
N LEU A 131 23.47 9.60 -7.02
CA LEU A 131 23.35 8.58 -8.06
C LEU A 131 24.49 7.59 -7.88
N TRP A 132 24.13 6.33 -7.67
CA TRP A 132 25.07 5.21 -7.61
C TRP A 132 24.98 4.41 -8.89
N SER A 133 26.11 3.91 -9.38
CA SER A 133 26.22 2.99 -10.50
C SER A 133 27.27 1.94 -10.15
N GLU A 134 26.88 0.66 -10.17
CA GLU A 134 27.80 -0.46 -9.91
C GLU A 134 28.57 -0.33 -8.57
N GLY A 135 27.90 0.23 -7.55
CA GLY A 135 28.47 0.43 -6.22
C GLY A 135 29.30 1.72 -6.06
N GLU A 136 29.53 2.47 -7.14
CA GLU A 136 30.26 3.74 -7.10
C GLU A 136 29.32 4.96 -7.19
N LEU A 137 29.65 6.00 -6.44
CA LEU A 137 28.93 7.27 -6.47
C LEU A 137 29.36 8.03 -7.72
N VAL A 138 28.43 8.38 -8.60
CA VAL A 138 28.71 9.01 -9.90
C VAL A 138 28.08 10.39 -10.08
N GLU A 139 27.11 10.77 -9.23
CA GLU A 139 26.49 12.11 -9.29
C GLU A 139 25.98 12.53 -7.91
N VAL A 140 26.18 13.80 -7.56
CA VAL A 140 25.62 14.39 -6.34
C VAL A 140 24.71 15.56 -6.72
N ARG A 141 23.53 15.61 -6.09
CA ARG A 141 22.57 16.72 -6.28
C ARG A 141 22.31 17.45 -5.00
N TYR A 142 22.51 18.77 -4.98
CA TYR A 142 22.24 19.63 -3.83
C TYR A 142 21.51 20.91 -4.26
N ARG A 143 21.11 21.74 -3.29
CA ARG A 143 20.48 23.04 -3.54
C ARG A 143 21.34 24.15 -2.93
N LYS A 144 21.52 25.24 -3.65
CA LYS A 144 22.05 26.48 -3.09
C LYS A 144 21.08 27.05 -2.05
N HIS A 145 21.61 27.72 -1.04
CA HIS A 145 20.81 28.51 -0.11
C HIS A 145 19.87 29.43 -0.91
N ASN A 146 18.61 29.50 -0.49
CA ASN A 146 17.56 30.33 -1.11
C ASN A 146 17.22 30.04 -2.59
N SER A 147 17.70 28.93 -3.17
CA SER A 147 17.33 28.54 -4.54
C SER A 147 16.48 27.26 -4.58
N ARG A 148 15.46 27.26 -5.45
CA ARG A 148 14.70 26.04 -5.79
C ARG A 148 15.45 25.14 -6.78
N LYS A 149 16.45 25.67 -7.50
CA LYS A 149 17.20 24.95 -8.53
C LYS A 149 18.14 23.94 -7.89
N LYS A 150 18.06 22.68 -8.34
CA LYS A 150 19.03 21.64 -7.97
C LYS A 150 20.27 21.78 -8.86
N ILE A 151 21.43 21.73 -8.24
CA ILE A 151 22.71 21.58 -8.91
C ILE A 151 22.97 20.08 -9.05
N LEU A 152 23.53 19.68 -10.20
CA LEU A 152 24.00 18.34 -10.49
C LEU A 152 25.51 18.48 -10.65
N ASP A 153 26.28 17.65 -9.97
CA ASP A 153 27.72 17.80 -9.84
C ASP A 153 28.40 16.44 -9.75
N GLU A 154 29.68 16.40 -10.09
CA GLU A 154 30.50 15.21 -9.90
C GLU A 154 30.81 15.02 -8.40
N PRO A 155 30.90 13.76 -7.93
CA PRO A 155 31.26 13.48 -6.55
C PRO A 155 32.73 13.79 -6.29
N THR A 156 33.00 14.49 -5.19
CA THR A 156 34.35 14.67 -4.66
C THR A 156 34.73 13.48 -3.78
N LYS A 157 36.03 13.29 -3.51
CA LYS A 157 36.50 12.30 -2.53
C LYS A 157 35.79 12.43 -1.17
N LYS A 158 35.56 13.66 -0.69
CA LYS A 158 34.82 13.93 0.55
C LYS A 158 33.37 13.40 0.51
N ASP A 159 32.70 13.49 -0.63
CA ASP A 159 31.32 12.99 -0.79
C ASP A 159 31.28 11.46 -0.71
N VAL A 160 32.25 10.79 -1.35
CA VAL A 160 32.41 9.33 -1.36
C VAL A 160 32.77 8.83 0.05
N ASP A 161 33.78 9.44 0.68
CA ASP A 161 34.25 9.08 2.01
C ASP A 161 33.13 9.21 3.05
N LEU A 162 32.37 10.32 3.03
CA LEU A 162 31.22 10.49 3.92
C LEU A 162 30.17 9.40 3.70
N ALA A 163 29.81 9.11 2.44
CA ALA A 163 28.81 8.09 2.14
C ALA A 163 29.26 6.68 2.59
N LYS A 164 30.54 6.34 2.40
CA LYS A 164 31.14 5.05 2.78
C LYS A 164 31.44 4.96 4.29
N SER A 165 31.49 6.08 5.02
CA SER A 165 31.76 6.11 6.48
C SER A 165 30.66 5.46 7.35
N PHE A 166 29.44 5.31 6.80
CA PHE A 166 28.31 4.69 7.47
C PHE A 166 28.36 3.17 7.34
N THR A 167 28.36 2.50 8.49
CA THR A 167 28.37 1.03 8.59
C THR A 167 27.27 0.56 9.53
N LYS A 168 26.81 -0.69 9.37
CA LYS A 168 25.65 -1.23 10.12
C LYS A 168 25.92 -1.31 11.63
N ASP A 169 27.16 -1.60 12.03
CA ASP A 169 27.64 -1.65 13.42
C ASP A 169 27.58 -0.30 14.13
N LYS A 170 27.64 0.83 13.40
CA LYS A 170 27.53 2.17 13.97
C LYS A 170 26.08 2.62 14.22
N ILE A 171 25.09 1.81 13.82
CA ILE A 171 23.67 2.16 13.99
C ILE A 171 23.20 1.70 15.37
N SER A 172 23.11 2.63 16.32
CA SER A 172 22.68 2.36 17.70
C SER A 172 21.17 2.23 17.87
N LYS A 173 20.38 2.72 16.90
CA LYS A 173 18.92 2.69 16.94
C LYS A 173 18.36 1.52 16.14
N PHE A 174 17.14 1.11 16.47
CA PHE A 174 16.49 -0.01 15.79
C PHE A 174 16.40 0.20 14.27
N TYR A 175 16.74 -0.84 13.53
CA TYR A 175 16.40 -1.02 12.12
C TYR A 175 16.10 -2.52 11.86
N PRO A 176 15.25 -2.84 10.88
CA PRO A 176 14.89 -4.24 10.61
C PRO A 176 16.04 -4.99 9.93
N ASN A 177 16.40 -6.15 10.48
CA ASN A 177 17.42 -7.05 9.91
C ASN A 177 16.84 -8.43 9.51
N ASN A 178 15.51 -8.55 9.48
CA ASN A 178 14.81 -9.78 9.13
C ASN A 178 15.17 -10.22 7.70
N LYS A 179 15.33 -11.52 7.48
CA LYS A 179 15.48 -12.10 6.14
C LYS A 179 14.17 -11.89 5.36
N LEU A 180 14.28 -11.52 4.10
CA LEU A 180 13.16 -11.56 3.17
C LEU A 180 12.84 -13.02 2.83
N ILE A 181 11.56 -13.32 2.63
CA ILE A 181 11.11 -14.63 2.13
C ILE A 181 11.58 -14.75 0.69
N TYR A 182 12.30 -15.82 0.35
CA TYR A 182 12.81 -16.02 -1.00
C TYR A 182 11.66 -16.14 -2.00
N ASN A 183 11.60 -15.24 -2.97
CA ASN A 183 10.59 -15.28 -4.02
C ASN A 183 11.07 -14.49 -5.25
N THR A 184 11.38 -15.22 -6.32
CA THR A 184 11.91 -14.65 -7.57
C THR A 184 10.94 -13.72 -8.27
N ARG A 185 9.61 -13.91 -8.11
CA ARG A 185 8.60 -13.04 -8.76
C ARG A 185 8.62 -11.61 -8.24
N ILE A 186 9.03 -11.44 -6.99
CA ILE A 186 9.18 -10.13 -6.36
C ILE A 186 10.65 -9.78 -6.19
N ASN A 187 11.58 -10.44 -6.89
CA ASN A 187 13.03 -10.19 -6.81
C ASN A 187 13.59 -10.30 -5.38
N ALA A 188 12.97 -11.09 -4.50
CA ALA A 188 13.53 -11.43 -3.20
C ALA A 188 14.50 -12.59 -3.37
N GLN A 189 15.81 -12.29 -3.32
CA GLN A 189 16.87 -13.29 -3.46
C GLN A 189 17.11 -14.05 -2.14
N LYS A 190 17.75 -15.23 -2.24
CA LYS A 190 18.17 -16.00 -1.05
C LYS A 190 19.09 -15.13 -0.18
N ASN A 191 18.89 -15.21 1.13
CA ASN A 191 19.66 -14.46 2.15
C ASN A 191 19.52 -12.93 2.12
N MET A 192 18.74 -12.35 1.20
CA MET A 192 18.47 -10.92 1.19
C MET A 192 17.71 -10.52 2.46
N ARG A 193 18.09 -9.41 3.08
CA ARG A 193 17.43 -8.88 4.28
C ARG A 193 16.73 -7.56 3.97
N VAL A 194 15.77 -7.19 4.82
CA VAL A 194 15.07 -5.90 4.70
C VAL A 194 16.06 -4.73 4.73
N CYS A 195 17.10 -4.79 5.57
CA CYS A 195 18.13 -3.76 5.64
C CYS A 195 18.92 -3.61 4.33
N ASP A 196 19.04 -4.67 3.52
CA ASP A 196 19.80 -4.63 2.27
C ASP A 196 19.08 -3.85 1.17
N LEU A 197 17.81 -3.48 1.37
CA LEU A 197 17.06 -2.58 0.49
C LEU A 197 17.52 -1.12 0.61
N PHE A 198 18.34 -0.79 1.61
CA PHE A 198 18.73 0.58 1.94
C PHE A 198 20.26 0.73 1.87
N SER A 199 20.75 1.96 1.67
CA SER A 199 22.15 2.28 1.97
C SER A 199 22.35 2.32 3.49
N ASN A 200 23.58 2.10 3.97
CA ASN A 200 23.89 2.22 5.41
C ASN A 200 23.55 3.62 5.94
N ARG A 201 23.83 4.66 5.14
CA ARG A 201 23.43 6.05 5.43
C ARG A 201 21.92 6.22 5.58
N ASN A 202 21.12 5.59 4.73
CA ASN A 202 19.66 5.61 4.84
C ASN A 202 19.18 4.86 6.08
N LEU A 203 19.75 3.68 6.39
CA LEU A 203 19.42 2.94 7.61
C LEU A 203 19.68 3.77 8.86
N TYR A 204 20.87 4.38 8.96
CA TYR A 204 21.23 5.28 10.05
C TYR A 204 20.18 6.40 10.21
N SER A 205 19.90 7.13 9.13
CA SER A 205 18.94 8.25 9.16
C SER A 205 17.50 7.83 9.49
N LEU A 206 17.04 6.71 8.95
CA LEU A 206 15.69 6.17 9.21
C LEU A 206 15.55 5.68 10.65
N SER A 207 16.59 5.08 11.21
CA SER A 207 16.60 4.56 12.59
C SER A 207 16.44 5.69 13.61
N ILE A 208 17.14 6.82 13.42
CA ILE A 208 17.01 8.05 14.24
C ILE A 208 15.58 8.61 14.13
N LEU A 209 15.08 8.75 12.90
CA LEU A 209 13.76 9.31 12.64
C LEU A 209 12.66 8.48 13.32
N LEU A 210 12.69 7.16 13.15
CA LEU A 210 11.68 6.28 13.73
C LEU A 210 11.78 6.21 15.26
N ASP A 211 12.99 6.19 15.83
CA ASP A 211 13.20 6.25 17.29
C ASP A 211 12.49 7.49 17.88
N ARG A 212 12.71 8.67 17.29
CA ARG A 212 12.06 9.89 17.77
C ARG A 212 10.55 9.90 17.55
N ILE A 213 10.06 9.35 16.43
CA ILE A 213 8.61 9.21 16.20
C ILE A 213 7.98 8.30 17.26
N ASN A 214 8.62 7.17 17.60
CA ASN A 214 8.07 6.23 18.58
C ASN A 214 7.97 6.81 20.00
N LYS A 215 8.81 7.79 20.33
CA LYS A 215 8.80 8.52 21.61
C LYS A 215 7.70 9.58 21.73
N ILE A 216 6.94 9.85 20.67
CA ILE A 216 5.81 10.80 20.71
C ILE A 216 4.73 10.28 21.66
N LYS A 217 4.41 11.07 22.69
CA LYS A 217 3.44 10.69 23.75
C LYS A 217 2.02 10.55 23.19
N LYS A 218 1.61 11.51 22.34
CA LYS A 218 0.24 11.56 21.80
C LYS A 218 0.03 10.50 20.72
N ARG A 219 -0.65 9.40 21.08
CA ARG A 219 -0.78 8.19 20.25
C ARG A 219 -1.27 8.44 18.82
N ASN A 220 -2.32 9.24 18.62
CA ASN A 220 -2.83 9.48 17.25
C ASN A 220 -1.86 10.29 16.38
N ILE A 221 -1.08 11.20 16.98
CA ILE A 221 -0.01 11.95 16.30
C ILE A 221 1.19 11.05 16.01
N ARG A 222 1.59 10.21 16.98
CA ARG A 222 2.60 9.16 16.77
C ARG A 222 2.23 8.25 15.61
N ASP A 223 1.02 7.70 15.62
CA ASP A 223 0.58 6.72 14.64
C ASP A 223 0.49 7.33 13.23
N ILE A 224 0.02 8.58 13.07
CA ILE A 224 0.01 9.22 11.75
C ILE A 224 1.43 9.56 11.25
N LEU A 225 2.38 9.85 12.15
CA LEU A 225 3.77 10.08 11.78
C LEU A 225 4.51 8.76 11.47
N ARG A 226 4.17 7.65 12.14
CA ARG A 226 4.59 6.29 11.74
C ARG A 226 4.05 5.93 10.34
N PHE A 227 2.80 6.28 10.06
CA PHE A 227 2.23 6.12 8.73
C PHE A 227 2.90 7.02 7.68
N CYS A 228 3.28 8.25 8.05
CA CYS A 228 4.07 9.13 7.20
C CYS A 228 5.43 8.51 6.87
N PHE A 229 6.09 7.94 7.89
CA PHE A 229 7.35 7.21 7.75
C PHE A 229 7.21 6.04 6.76
N THR A 230 6.24 5.14 6.94
CA THR A 230 6.04 4.01 6.01
C THR A 230 5.71 4.46 4.59
N SER A 231 4.96 5.56 4.44
CA SER A 231 4.63 6.12 3.13
C SER A 231 5.86 6.69 2.38
N ALA A 232 6.92 7.02 3.11
CA ALA A 232 8.18 7.56 2.59
C ALA A 232 9.21 6.46 2.27
N LEU A 233 9.17 5.32 2.98
CA LEU A 233 10.20 4.26 2.92
C LEU A 233 10.57 3.82 1.52
N GLY A 234 9.61 3.57 0.63
CA GLY A 234 9.91 3.12 -0.73
C GLY A 234 10.83 4.08 -1.50
N GLN A 235 10.73 5.38 -1.22
CA GLN A 235 11.55 6.41 -1.85
C GLN A 235 12.94 6.57 -1.22
N THR A 236 13.19 5.94 -0.07
CA THR A 236 14.48 5.92 0.62
C THR A 236 15.21 4.60 0.43
N THR A 237 14.77 3.77 -0.53
CA THR A 237 15.40 2.48 -0.83
C THR A 237 16.33 2.61 -2.04
N LYS A 238 17.24 1.65 -2.20
CA LYS A 238 18.06 1.46 -3.40
C LYS A 238 17.23 1.00 -4.61
N MET A 239 15.92 0.74 -4.46
CA MET A 239 15.02 0.34 -5.55
C MET A 239 14.57 1.52 -6.43
N VAL A 240 14.99 2.74 -6.10
CA VAL A 240 14.63 3.95 -6.86
C VAL A 240 15.48 4.00 -8.13
N PHE A 241 14.94 3.44 -9.21
CA PHE A 241 15.63 3.34 -10.49
C PHE A 241 15.79 4.69 -11.19
N VAL A 242 16.66 4.72 -12.19
CA VAL A 242 16.96 5.91 -12.99
C VAL A 242 16.17 5.90 -14.29
N ILE A 243 15.47 7.00 -14.58
CA ILE A 243 14.83 7.19 -15.89
C ILE A 243 15.81 7.93 -16.80
N LYS A 244 16.28 7.23 -17.84
CA LYS A 244 17.16 7.77 -18.89
C LYS A 244 16.42 8.19 -20.17
N LYS A 245 15.29 7.55 -20.46
CA LYS A 245 14.51 7.77 -21.69
C LYS A 245 13.06 8.07 -21.38
N ARG A 246 12.41 8.88 -22.21
CA ARG A 246 10.95 9.09 -22.17
C ARG A 246 10.43 9.25 -23.60
N GLY A 247 9.46 8.42 -23.98
CA GLY A 247 8.98 8.36 -25.37
C GLY A 247 10.11 8.01 -26.37
N GLY A 248 11.00 7.07 -26.00
CA GLY A 248 12.14 6.65 -26.83
C GLY A 248 13.34 7.61 -26.84
N LYS A 249 13.18 8.88 -26.46
CA LYS A 249 14.26 9.89 -26.49
C LYS A 249 15.07 9.92 -25.19
N LEU A 250 16.39 10.08 -25.31
CA LEU A 250 17.30 10.26 -24.17
C LEU A 250 17.05 11.60 -23.49
N LEU A 251 17.02 11.61 -22.16
CA LEU A 251 16.82 12.81 -21.37
C LEU A 251 18.14 13.55 -21.14
N LYS A 252 18.13 14.88 -21.31
CA LYS A 252 19.29 15.75 -20.97
C LYS A 252 19.73 15.63 -19.50
N LYS A 253 18.81 15.23 -18.61
CA LYS A 253 19.09 15.00 -17.18
C LYS A 253 18.39 13.73 -16.73
N LYS A 254 19.16 12.82 -16.11
CA LYS A 254 18.65 11.60 -15.49
C LYS A 254 17.53 11.94 -14.49
N GLN A 255 16.34 11.38 -14.69
CA GLN A 255 15.17 11.64 -13.85
C GLN A 255 15.00 10.54 -12.80
N LEU A 256 14.35 10.92 -11.70
CA LEU A 256 14.02 9.99 -10.64
C LEU A 256 12.92 9.04 -11.09
N GLY A 257 13.18 7.74 -11.01
CA GLY A 257 12.14 6.72 -11.08
C GLY A 257 11.30 6.67 -9.80
N SER A 258 10.23 5.88 -9.87
CA SER A 258 9.54 5.41 -8.68
C SER A 258 10.22 4.13 -8.18
N TRP A 259 9.71 3.51 -7.13
CA TRP A 259 10.02 2.12 -6.83
C TRP A 259 8.95 1.23 -7.46
N ILE A 260 9.38 0.21 -8.20
CA ILE A 260 8.48 -0.78 -8.82
C ILE A 260 7.99 -1.80 -7.79
N ILE A 261 7.03 -2.64 -8.18
CA ILE A 261 6.57 -3.73 -7.32
C ILE A 261 7.68 -4.79 -7.25
N GLY A 262 7.96 -5.26 -6.03
CA GLY A 262 9.05 -6.18 -5.72
C GLY A 262 10.27 -5.47 -5.12
N TYR A 263 11.32 -6.24 -4.89
CA TYR A 263 12.56 -5.89 -4.21
C TYR A 263 13.76 -5.78 -5.15
N TRP A 264 13.51 -5.41 -6.40
CA TRP A 264 14.58 -5.23 -7.38
C TRP A 264 15.45 -4.02 -7.01
N ILE A 265 16.74 -4.26 -6.85
CA ILE A 265 17.77 -3.24 -6.67
C ILE A 265 18.52 -3.12 -8.01
N PRO A 266 18.34 -2.03 -8.77
CA PRO A 266 19.12 -1.79 -9.96
C PRO A 266 20.57 -1.42 -9.64
N ASP A 267 21.49 -1.80 -10.52
CA ASP A 267 22.91 -1.41 -10.44
C ASP A 267 23.07 0.10 -10.45
N GLU A 268 22.23 0.80 -11.23
CA GLU A 268 22.13 2.24 -11.23
C GLU A 268 20.85 2.73 -10.53
N HIS A 269 21.01 3.42 -9.41
CA HIS A 269 19.90 3.86 -8.57
C HIS A 269 20.16 5.20 -7.89
N PHE A 270 19.08 5.89 -7.53
CA PHE A 270 19.17 7.06 -6.67
C PHE A 270 19.05 6.68 -5.21
N GLU A 271 20.00 7.14 -4.40
CA GLU A 271 19.84 7.28 -2.97
C GLU A 271 19.35 8.70 -2.65
N LEU A 272 18.33 8.82 -1.80
CA LEU A 272 17.71 10.10 -1.46
C LEU A 272 17.91 10.46 0.00
N ASN A 273 17.93 11.78 0.27
CA ASN A 273 17.92 12.30 1.62
C ASN A 273 16.60 11.91 2.34
N VAL A 274 16.73 11.15 3.43
CA VAL A 274 15.61 10.61 4.21
C VAL A 274 14.68 11.71 4.74
N TRP A 275 15.24 12.80 5.29
CA TRP A 275 14.43 13.91 5.80
C TRP A 275 13.59 14.55 4.69
N ASN A 276 14.19 14.77 3.51
CA ASN A 276 13.48 15.34 2.36
C ASN A 276 12.34 14.44 1.89
N CYS A 277 12.54 13.12 1.87
CA CYS A 277 11.51 12.14 1.55
C CYS A 277 10.36 12.18 2.56
N PHE A 278 10.67 12.14 3.85
CA PHE A 278 9.70 12.18 4.94
C PHE A 278 8.90 13.50 4.96
N GLU A 279 9.58 14.65 4.90
CA GLU A 279 8.95 15.97 4.91
C GLU A 279 8.04 16.17 3.68
N ASN A 280 8.41 15.64 2.51
CA ASN A 280 7.54 15.67 1.34
C ASN A 280 6.25 14.87 1.57
N LYS A 281 6.34 13.69 2.18
CA LYS A 281 5.16 12.88 2.53
C LYS A 281 4.31 13.54 3.61
N PHE A 282 4.94 14.14 4.61
CA PHE A 282 4.25 14.91 5.64
C PHE A 282 3.38 16.03 5.02
N ARG A 283 3.92 16.80 4.07
CA ARG A 283 3.15 17.85 3.37
C ARG A 283 1.93 17.29 2.63
N ILE A 284 2.07 16.13 1.97
CA ILE A 284 0.95 15.47 1.27
C ILE A 284 -0.12 15.03 2.28
N ILE A 285 0.30 14.39 3.37
CA ILE A 285 -0.59 13.90 4.42
C ILE A 285 -1.30 15.07 5.12
N LYS A 286 -0.58 16.12 5.52
CA LYS A 286 -1.15 17.33 6.11
C LYS A 286 -2.26 17.92 5.23
N ARG A 287 -2.00 18.08 3.92
CA ARG A 287 -3.01 18.60 2.98
C ARG A 287 -4.24 17.68 2.89
N ALA A 288 -4.03 16.36 2.90
CA ALA A 288 -5.13 15.41 2.91
C ALA A 288 -5.94 15.48 4.22
N LYS A 289 -5.28 15.58 5.38
CA LYS A 289 -5.91 15.72 6.70
C LYS A 289 -6.72 17.03 6.84
N LEU A 290 -6.21 18.14 6.29
CA LEU A 290 -6.96 19.40 6.23
C LEU A 290 -8.26 19.27 5.42
N LYS A 291 -8.23 18.57 4.28
CA LYS A 291 -9.44 18.29 3.50
C LYS A 291 -10.38 17.33 4.22
N GLN A 292 -9.83 16.29 4.86
CA GLN A 292 -10.58 15.29 5.62
C GLN A 292 -11.35 15.91 6.79
N LYS A 293 -10.85 16.99 7.41
CA LYS A 293 -11.56 17.70 8.48
C LYS A 293 -12.95 18.18 8.06
N LYS A 294 -13.13 18.53 6.78
CA LYS A 294 -14.40 19.03 6.21
C LYS A 294 -15.40 17.93 5.86
N LEU A 295 -15.00 16.66 5.87
CA LEU A 295 -15.89 15.55 5.54
C LEU A 295 -16.79 15.25 6.74
N ASP A 296 -18.09 15.06 6.50
CA ASP A 296 -19.03 14.75 7.55
C ASP A 296 -19.09 13.23 7.82
N TYR A 297 -18.28 12.80 8.80
CA TYR A 297 -18.35 11.45 9.37
C TYR A 297 -17.62 11.43 10.71
N ARG A 298 -17.93 10.42 11.54
CA ARG A 298 -17.22 10.14 12.78
C ARG A 298 -16.89 8.66 12.83
N ILE A 299 -15.73 8.33 13.40
CA ILE A 299 -15.34 6.94 13.63
C ILE A 299 -15.64 6.59 15.07
N LYS A 300 -16.39 5.52 15.25
CA LYS A 300 -16.61 4.85 16.53
C LYS A 300 -16.18 3.41 16.34
N ALA A 301 -14.97 3.11 16.79
CA ALA A 301 -14.33 1.82 16.58
C ALA A 301 -14.91 0.75 17.51
N SER A 302 -15.29 -0.37 16.92
CA SER A 302 -15.73 -1.60 17.57
C SER A 302 -14.55 -2.54 17.81
N LYS A 303 -14.66 -3.37 18.85
CA LYS A 303 -13.74 -4.48 19.12
C LYS A 303 -14.34 -5.82 18.68
N THR A 304 -15.67 -5.95 18.77
CA THR A 304 -16.43 -7.15 18.38
C THR A 304 -17.48 -6.83 17.34
N PHE A 305 -18.17 -7.85 16.82
CA PHE A 305 -19.31 -7.66 15.94
C PHE A 305 -20.47 -6.95 16.67
N ASP A 306 -20.82 -7.43 17.86
CA ASP A 306 -21.98 -6.95 18.64
C ASP A 306 -21.91 -5.46 18.96
N ASP A 307 -20.70 -4.94 19.14
CA ASP A 307 -20.42 -3.51 19.31
C ASP A 307 -21.00 -2.62 18.20
N LEU A 308 -21.13 -3.15 16.97
CA LEU A 308 -21.71 -2.42 15.84
C LEU A 308 -23.20 -2.15 16.01
N SER A 309 -23.91 -2.91 16.84
CA SER A 309 -25.29 -2.59 17.23
C SER A 309 -25.34 -1.33 18.13
N ASN A 310 -24.31 -1.11 18.96
CA ASN A 310 -24.23 -0.08 20.00
C ASN A 310 -23.68 1.27 19.51
N LYS A 311 -24.29 1.84 18.48
CA LYS A 311 -23.91 3.15 17.88
C LYS A 311 -22.46 3.24 17.36
N LYS A 312 -21.69 2.14 17.33
CA LYS A 312 -20.37 2.07 16.69
C LYS A 312 -20.51 1.75 15.21
N ASN A 313 -19.49 2.07 14.40
CA ASN A 313 -19.60 1.99 12.94
C ASN A 313 -18.40 1.42 12.21
N LEU A 314 -17.31 1.07 12.90
CA LEU A 314 -16.12 0.52 12.26
C LEU A 314 -15.55 -0.64 13.07
N LEU A 315 -15.49 -1.83 12.48
CA LEU A 315 -14.74 -2.97 13.00
C LEU A 315 -13.58 -3.27 12.05
N LEU A 316 -12.34 -3.27 12.56
CA LEU A 316 -11.16 -3.67 11.79
C LEU A 316 -10.49 -4.85 12.49
N LEU A 317 -10.33 -5.96 11.78
CA LEU A 317 -9.75 -7.18 12.32
C LEU A 317 -8.46 -7.52 11.57
N ASN A 318 -7.35 -7.58 12.30
CA ASN A 318 -6.12 -8.15 11.78
C ASN A 318 -6.13 -9.66 12.02
N ALA A 319 -6.68 -10.41 11.06
CA ALA A 319 -6.89 -11.85 11.19
C ALA A 319 -7.08 -12.51 9.82
N PRO A 320 -6.81 -13.82 9.70
CA PRO A 320 -7.20 -14.59 8.53
C PRO A 320 -8.73 -14.66 8.41
N SER A 321 -9.24 -14.34 7.22
CA SER A 321 -10.68 -14.18 6.94
C SER A 321 -11.46 -15.46 7.19
N GLN A 322 -10.91 -16.62 6.82
CA GLN A 322 -11.47 -17.95 7.04
C GLN A 322 -11.65 -18.32 8.53
N LYS A 323 -10.97 -17.62 9.44
CA LYS A 323 -11.15 -17.80 10.90
C LYS A 323 -11.97 -16.68 11.51
N ALA A 324 -11.79 -15.44 11.06
CA ALA A 324 -12.47 -14.27 11.61
C ALA A 324 -13.98 -14.30 11.36
N LEU A 325 -14.41 -14.70 10.15
CA LEU A 325 -15.84 -14.69 9.77
C LEU A 325 -16.69 -15.66 10.59
N LYS A 326 -16.12 -16.77 11.08
CA LYS A 326 -16.81 -17.74 11.95
C LYS A 326 -17.37 -17.13 13.24
N LYS A 327 -16.88 -15.96 13.63
CA LYS A 327 -17.33 -15.24 14.84
C LYS A 327 -18.51 -14.32 14.59
N PHE A 328 -18.96 -14.18 13.34
CA PHE A 328 -20.08 -13.31 13.00
C PHE A 328 -21.37 -14.13 12.94
N PRO A 329 -22.52 -13.56 13.37
CA PRO A 329 -23.80 -14.24 13.28
C PRO A 329 -24.22 -14.50 11.83
N ASP A 330 -25.06 -15.50 11.64
CA ASP A 330 -25.76 -15.76 10.37
C ASP A 330 -26.60 -14.53 9.96
N ASP A 331 -26.79 -14.33 8.66
CA ASP A 331 -27.67 -13.30 8.10
C ASP A 331 -27.54 -11.91 8.76
N SER A 332 -26.30 -11.51 9.02
CA SER A 332 -25.98 -10.31 9.80
C SER A 332 -25.39 -9.16 8.96
N ILE A 333 -25.00 -9.45 7.72
CA ILE A 333 -24.36 -8.50 6.79
C ILE A 333 -25.33 -8.11 5.67
N ASP A 334 -25.36 -6.83 5.32
CA ASP A 334 -26.28 -6.28 4.30
C ASP A 334 -25.67 -6.24 2.89
N TYR A 335 -24.34 -6.11 2.79
CA TYR A 335 -23.61 -6.11 1.53
C TYR A 335 -22.17 -6.55 1.74
N ILE A 336 -21.65 -7.39 0.85
CA ILE A 336 -20.25 -7.83 0.86
C ILE A 336 -19.59 -7.34 -0.43
N ILE A 337 -18.45 -6.68 -0.31
CA ILE A 337 -17.62 -6.26 -1.44
C ILE A 337 -16.18 -6.63 -1.16
N THR A 338 -15.54 -7.36 -2.08
CA THR A 338 -14.18 -7.87 -1.83
C THR A 338 -13.35 -7.99 -3.10
N ASP A 339 -12.04 -7.88 -2.93
CA ASP A 339 -11.00 -8.06 -3.95
C ASP A 339 -9.95 -9.04 -3.39
N PRO A 340 -10.24 -10.35 -3.34
CA PRO A 340 -9.34 -11.31 -2.72
C PRO A 340 -8.05 -11.42 -3.53
N PRO A 341 -6.93 -11.88 -2.94
CA PRO A 341 -5.69 -12.08 -3.66
C PRO A 341 -5.92 -12.90 -4.94
N HIS A 342 -5.74 -12.29 -6.12
CA HIS A 342 -6.03 -12.94 -7.40
C HIS A 342 -5.04 -14.06 -7.70
N GLY A 343 -5.25 -15.25 -7.13
CA GLY A 343 -4.41 -16.42 -7.31
C GLY A 343 -2.91 -16.07 -7.32
N ASN A 344 -2.28 -16.36 -8.45
CA ASN A 344 -0.84 -16.26 -8.64
C ASN A 344 -0.31 -14.86 -9.05
N ARG A 345 -0.87 -13.77 -8.49
CA ARG A 345 -0.52 -12.42 -8.94
C ARG A 345 0.39 -11.67 -7.98
N GLN A 346 0.05 -11.63 -6.70
CA GLN A 346 0.73 -10.76 -5.75
C GLN A 346 0.83 -11.34 -4.34
N PRO A 347 2.05 -11.66 -3.84
CA PRO A 347 2.23 -12.07 -2.45
C PRO A 347 2.28 -10.83 -1.54
N PHE A 348 1.12 -10.46 -0.98
CA PHE A 348 0.96 -9.20 -0.25
C PHE A 348 1.76 -9.15 1.04
N LEU A 349 1.79 -10.24 1.85
CA LEU A 349 2.59 -10.25 3.07
C LEU A 349 4.08 -10.14 2.77
N GLU A 350 4.59 -10.89 1.79
CA GLU A 350 6.00 -10.85 1.37
C GLU A 350 6.43 -9.46 0.89
N LEU A 351 5.59 -8.78 0.10
CA LEU A 351 5.85 -7.40 -0.33
C LEU A 351 5.77 -6.37 0.80
N SER A 352 4.90 -6.61 1.77
CA SER A 352 4.71 -5.70 2.88
C SER A 352 5.76 -5.85 3.99
N MET A 353 6.68 -6.81 3.87
CA MET A 353 7.77 -7.02 4.82
C MET A 353 8.57 -5.75 5.08
N ILE A 354 8.79 -4.90 4.06
CA ILE A 354 9.43 -3.59 4.24
C ILE A 354 8.71 -2.74 5.29
N TRP A 355 7.39 -2.69 5.29
CA TRP A 355 6.63 -1.88 6.24
C TRP A 355 6.44 -2.58 7.59
N ASN A 356 6.07 -3.86 7.57
CA ASN A 356 5.84 -4.65 8.77
C ASN A 356 7.10 -4.75 9.63
N SER A 357 8.27 -4.98 9.02
CA SER A 357 9.53 -5.11 9.76
C SER A 357 9.97 -3.78 10.37
N TRP A 358 9.85 -2.67 9.63
CA TRP A 358 10.17 -1.34 10.18
C TRP A 358 9.25 -0.95 11.34
N LEU A 359 7.97 -1.35 11.31
CA LEU A 359 7.03 -1.07 12.40
C LEU A 359 7.00 -2.15 13.50
N ASN A 360 7.84 -3.18 13.38
CA ASN A 360 7.88 -4.37 14.23
C ASN A 360 6.50 -5.00 14.45
N PHE A 361 5.73 -5.15 13.36
CA PHE A 361 4.47 -5.87 13.39
C PHE A 361 4.70 -7.38 13.27
N GLU A 362 4.00 -8.14 14.10
CA GLU A 362 3.91 -9.59 13.98
C GLU A 362 3.02 -9.96 12.79
N VAL A 363 3.49 -10.89 11.97
CA VAL A 363 2.83 -11.26 10.71
C VAL A 363 2.59 -12.77 10.69
N ASN A 364 1.34 -13.15 10.49
CA ASN A 364 0.95 -14.54 10.28
C ASN A 364 1.05 -14.89 8.80
N TYR A 365 2.17 -15.47 8.38
CA TYR A 365 2.38 -15.95 7.02
C TYR A 365 1.65 -17.27 6.75
N GLU A 366 1.48 -18.12 7.76
CA GLU A 366 0.93 -19.47 7.59
C GLU A 366 -0.54 -19.46 7.17
N ASP A 367 -1.36 -18.55 7.69
CA ASP A 367 -2.79 -18.50 7.36
C ASP A 367 -3.12 -17.60 6.14
N GLU A 368 -2.11 -17.05 5.44
CA GLU A 368 -2.34 -16.21 4.26
C GLU A 368 -2.96 -17.03 3.12
N ILE A 369 -4.09 -16.55 2.59
CA ILE A 369 -4.73 -17.11 1.39
C ILE A 369 -4.04 -16.49 0.18
N VAL A 370 -3.04 -17.18 -0.36
CA VAL A 370 -2.23 -16.73 -1.49
C VAL A 370 -1.71 -17.93 -2.27
N ILE A 371 -1.36 -17.74 -3.54
CA ILE A 371 -0.49 -18.67 -4.28
C ILE A 371 0.91 -18.05 -4.30
N SER A 372 1.90 -18.72 -3.68
CA SER A 372 3.27 -18.21 -3.62
C SER A 372 4.23 -19.06 -4.46
N PHE A 373 5.22 -18.40 -5.05
CA PHE A 373 6.33 -19.02 -5.78
C PHE A 373 7.52 -19.29 -4.87
N SER A 374 7.45 -18.83 -3.63
CA SER A 374 8.38 -19.22 -2.60
C SER A 374 8.14 -20.68 -2.23
N LYS A 375 9.12 -21.54 -2.50
CA LYS A 375 9.09 -22.94 -2.05
C LYS A 375 9.04 -23.05 -0.52
N GLU A 376 9.51 -22.02 0.18
CA GLU A 376 9.52 -21.94 1.65
C GLU A 376 8.12 -21.72 2.23
N ARG A 377 7.15 -21.24 1.43
CA ARG A 377 5.79 -20.94 1.88
C ARG A 377 4.81 -22.09 1.75
N HIS A 378 5.12 -23.09 0.92
CA HIS A 378 4.25 -24.24 0.66
C HIS A 378 2.81 -23.87 0.19
N LYS A 379 2.62 -22.68 -0.41
CA LYS A 379 1.31 -22.13 -0.80
C LYS A 379 0.91 -22.48 -2.25
N SER A 380 0.16 -23.57 -2.41
CA SER A 380 -0.26 -24.09 -3.71
C SER A 380 -1.59 -23.53 -4.22
N SER A 381 -1.87 -23.72 -5.50
CA SER A 381 -3.17 -23.39 -6.11
C SER A 381 -4.33 -24.17 -5.47
N GLN A 382 -4.13 -25.47 -5.21
CA GLN A 382 -5.13 -26.33 -4.58
C GLN A 382 -5.46 -25.87 -3.15
N GLU A 383 -4.44 -25.52 -2.37
CA GLU A 383 -4.63 -24.98 -1.02
C GLU A 383 -5.37 -23.63 -1.07
N TYR A 384 -4.98 -22.74 -1.99
CA TYR A 384 -5.66 -21.46 -2.20
C TYR A 384 -7.16 -21.63 -2.46
N TYR A 385 -7.56 -22.48 -3.41
CA TYR A 385 -8.97 -22.70 -3.72
C TYR A 385 -9.74 -23.40 -2.59
N LYS A 386 -9.08 -24.30 -1.85
CA LYS A 386 -9.65 -24.88 -0.63
C LYS A 386 -9.96 -23.80 0.40
N LEU A 387 -9.01 -22.90 0.67
CA LEU A 387 -9.16 -21.85 1.69
C LEU A 387 -10.16 -20.77 1.26
N ILE A 388 -10.16 -20.34 -0.01
CA ILE A 388 -11.12 -19.35 -0.50
C ILE A 388 -12.56 -19.90 -0.49
N THR A 389 -12.75 -21.20 -0.76
CA THR A 389 -14.06 -21.87 -0.62
C THR A 389 -14.58 -21.77 0.81
N LEU A 390 -13.72 -21.91 1.83
CA LEU A 390 -14.14 -21.72 3.23
C LEU A 390 -14.60 -20.28 3.49
N VAL A 391 -13.95 -19.29 2.85
CA VAL A 391 -14.39 -17.89 2.96
C VAL A 391 -15.72 -17.67 2.25
N PHE A 392 -15.93 -18.24 1.06
CA PHE A 392 -17.22 -18.15 0.35
C PHE A 392 -18.37 -18.79 1.13
N ARG A 393 -18.14 -19.92 1.80
CA ARG A 393 -19.12 -20.52 2.70
C ARG A 393 -19.51 -19.56 3.83
N GLU A 394 -18.54 -18.91 4.46
CA GLU A 394 -18.85 -17.93 5.51
C GLU A 394 -19.51 -16.67 4.94
N ILE A 395 -19.15 -16.24 3.73
CA ILE A 395 -19.80 -15.14 3.02
C ILE A 395 -21.29 -15.44 2.79
N GLU A 396 -21.62 -16.64 2.31
CA GLU A 396 -23.02 -17.08 2.19
C GLU A 396 -23.72 -17.06 3.55
N ARG A 397 -23.13 -17.68 4.58
CA ARG A 397 -23.72 -17.78 5.92
C ARG A 397 -24.04 -16.41 6.52
N VAL A 398 -23.10 -15.45 6.46
CA VAL A 398 -23.26 -14.15 7.14
C VAL A 398 -24.04 -13.13 6.32
N LEU A 399 -24.15 -13.29 5.00
CA LEU A 399 -24.92 -12.38 4.15
C LEU A 399 -26.41 -12.63 4.31
N LYS A 400 -27.20 -11.58 4.51
CA LYS A 400 -28.67 -11.70 4.59
C LYS A 400 -29.28 -12.27 3.31
N PRO A 401 -30.42 -12.99 3.38
CA PRO A 401 -31.13 -13.46 2.20
C PRO A 401 -31.51 -12.29 1.29
N ASN A 402 -31.51 -12.52 -0.02
CA ASN A 402 -31.80 -11.52 -1.06
C ASN A 402 -30.85 -10.30 -1.08
N ARG A 403 -29.70 -10.37 -0.40
CA ARG A 403 -28.63 -9.35 -0.47
C ARG A 403 -27.52 -9.76 -1.42
N TYR A 404 -26.61 -8.82 -1.66
CA TYR A 404 -25.63 -8.91 -2.73
C TYR A 404 -24.21 -9.11 -2.21
N PHE A 405 -23.45 -9.86 -3.00
CA PHE A 405 -22.02 -10.07 -2.85
C PHE A 405 -21.32 -9.65 -4.15
N THR A 406 -20.42 -8.67 -4.08
CA THR A 406 -19.59 -8.25 -5.22
C THR A 406 -18.16 -8.72 -5.05
N LEU A 407 -17.69 -9.48 -6.03
CA LEU A 407 -16.33 -9.96 -6.17
C LEU A 407 -15.62 -9.22 -7.31
N MET A 408 -14.56 -8.50 -6.99
CA MET A 408 -13.63 -8.00 -7.99
C MET A 408 -12.58 -9.07 -8.25
N PHE A 409 -12.48 -9.53 -9.50
CA PHE A 409 -11.55 -10.59 -9.87
C PHE A 409 -10.98 -10.40 -11.26
N ASN A 410 -9.75 -10.87 -11.45
CA ASN A 410 -9.14 -10.92 -12.76
C ASN A 410 -8.00 -11.93 -12.82
N SER A 411 -7.98 -12.74 -13.87
CA SER A 411 -6.89 -13.68 -14.17
C SER A 411 -6.62 -13.72 -15.68
N LEU A 412 -5.35 -13.91 -16.05
CA LEU A 412 -4.93 -14.24 -17.42
C LEU A 412 -5.16 -15.72 -17.76
N ASP A 413 -5.32 -16.55 -16.74
CA ASP A 413 -5.36 -18.01 -16.84
C ASP A 413 -6.81 -18.52 -16.75
N LYS A 414 -7.22 -19.31 -17.74
CA LYS A 414 -8.57 -19.87 -17.83
C LYS A 414 -8.87 -20.81 -16.66
N GLN A 415 -7.90 -21.64 -16.26
CA GLN A 415 -8.06 -22.58 -15.16
C GLN A 415 -8.42 -21.87 -13.85
N SER A 416 -7.85 -20.67 -13.63
CA SER A 416 -8.14 -19.87 -12.45
C SER A 416 -9.58 -19.33 -12.43
N TRP A 417 -10.14 -19.02 -13.60
CA TRP A 417 -11.55 -18.63 -13.72
C TRP A 417 -12.48 -19.81 -13.44
N GLU A 418 -12.22 -20.95 -14.09
CA GLU A 418 -13.00 -22.19 -13.88
C GLU A 418 -12.98 -22.62 -12.41
N SER A 419 -11.79 -22.62 -11.79
CA SER A 419 -11.64 -22.99 -10.38
C SER A 419 -12.37 -22.02 -9.45
N LEU A 420 -12.37 -20.73 -9.76
CA LEU A 420 -13.10 -19.72 -8.97
C LEU A 420 -14.62 -19.97 -9.03
N PHE A 421 -15.18 -20.14 -10.23
CA PHE A 421 -16.62 -20.41 -10.38
C PHE A 421 -17.02 -21.73 -9.72
N GLN A 422 -16.22 -22.80 -9.90
CA GLN A 422 -16.42 -24.07 -9.16
C GLN A 422 -16.43 -23.91 -7.64
N CYS A 423 -15.74 -22.90 -7.10
CA CYS A 423 -15.80 -22.62 -5.66
C CYS A 423 -17.10 -21.92 -5.27
N ILE A 424 -17.62 -21.02 -6.11
CA ILE A 424 -18.82 -20.21 -5.84
C ILE A 424 -20.10 -21.03 -6.08
N ASP A 425 -20.14 -21.85 -7.13
CA ASP A 425 -21.29 -22.67 -7.55
C ASP A 425 -21.74 -23.71 -6.49
N LYS A 426 -20.96 -23.87 -5.41
CA LYS A 426 -21.28 -24.71 -4.25
C LYS A 426 -22.24 -24.05 -3.26
N PHE A 427 -22.54 -22.77 -3.45
CA PHE A 427 -23.28 -21.94 -2.52
C PHE A 427 -24.47 -21.28 -3.23
N ASN A 428 -25.45 -20.80 -2.47
CA ASN A 428 -26.72 -20.30 -2.99
C ASN A 428 -26.61 -18.85 -3.50
N PHE A 429 -25.79 -18.68 -4.54
CA PHE A 429 -25.55 -17.43 -5.24
C PHE A 429 -26.00 -17.51 -6.70
N GLU A 430 -26.82 -16.54 -7.10
CA GLU A 430 -27.16 -16.33 -8.51
C GLU A 430 -26.37 -15.13 -9.04
N MET A 431 -25.81 -15.23 -10.26
CA MET A 431 -25.13 -14.11 -10.90
C MET A 431 -26.14 -13.01 -11.27
N ASP A 432 -26.05 -11.85 -10.63
CA ASP A 432 -26.88 -10.67 -10.91
C ASP A 432 -26.29 -9.84 -12.05
N LYS A 433 -24.97 -9.56 -12.00
CA LYS A 433 -24.35 -8.66 -12.95
C LYS A 433 -22.85 -8.89 -13.13
N THR A 434 -22.39 -8.74 -14.38
CA THR A 434 -20.97 -8.63 -14.73
C THR A 434 -20.66 -7.25 -15.30
N GLU A 435 -19.71 -6.55 -14.68
CA GLU A 435 -19.24 -5.22 -15.10
C GLU A 435 -17.71 -5.19 -15.26
N TYR A 436 -17.19 -4.16 -15.93
CA TYR A 436 -15.76 -4.02 -16.24
C TYR A 436 -15.17 -2.75 -15.64
N LEU A 437 -13.91 -2.83 -15.21
CA LEU A 437 -13.16 -1.72 -14.63
C LEU A 437 -11.93 -1.41 -15.47
N ASN A 438 -11.84 -0.20 -16.03
CA ASN A 438 -10.61 0.32 -16.64
C ASN A 438 -9.75 1.03 -15.59
N TYR A 439 -8.43 0.82 -15.64
CA TYR A 439 -7.50 1.54 -14.78
C TYR A 439 -7.32 3.00 -15.21
N SER A 440 -7.19 3.93 -14.26
CA SER A 440 -7.03 5.38 -14.53
C SER A 440 -5.66 5.73 -15.14
N SER A 441 -4.70 4.83 -14.96
CA SER A 441 -3.33 4.93 -15.45
C SER A 441 -2.72 3.54 -15.40
N ASN A 442 -1.99 3.16 -16.44
CA ASN A 442 -1.24 1.91 -16.45
C ASN A 442 -0.10 1.93 -15.43
N SER A 443 0.19 0.78 -14.84
CA SER A 443 1.43 0.54 -14.11
C SER A 443 2.62 0.37 -15.07
N VAL A 444 3.84 0.55 -14.57
CA VAL A 444 5.07 0.30 -15.35
C VAL A 444 5.07 -1.09 -15.98
N LEU A 445 4.56 -2.10 -15.27
CA LEU A 445 4.44 -3.47 -15.79
C LEU A 445 3.39 -3.58 -16.91
N GLN A 446 2.31 -2.79 -16.84
CA GLN A 446 1.29 -2.76 -17.89
C GLN A 446 1.78 -2.05 -19.15
N ASP A 447 2.56 -0.97 -18.99
CA ASP A 447 3.13 -0.22 -20.10
C ASP A 447 4.25 -0.99 -20.83
N THR A 448 4.94 -1.88 -20.13
CA THR A 448 6.12 -2.60 -20.67
C THR A 448 5.82 -4.00 -21.19
N ARG A 449 4.72 -4.65 -20.76
CA ARG A 449 4.38 -6.03 -21.17
C ARG A 449 3.20 -6.09 -22.14
N LYS A 450 3.40 -6.73 -23.30
CA LYS A 450 2.43 -6.85 -24.40
C LYS A 450 1.09 -7.51 -24.02
N PHE A 451 1.09 -8.41 -23.02
CA PHE A 451 -0.08 -9.20 -22.58
C PHE A 451 -0.52 -8.87 -21.14
N SER A 452 -0.32 -7.63 -20.69
CA SER A 452 -0.77 -7.22 -19.36
C SER A 452 -2.29 -7.06 -19.30
N LEU A 453 -2.91 -7.49 -18.19
CA LEU A 453 -4.34 -7.27 -17.94
C LEU A 453 -4.63 -5.77 -17.85
N LYS A 454 -5.54 -5.28 -18.70
CA LYS A 454 -5.92 -3.86 -18.78
C LYS A 454 -7.26 -3.53 -18.12
N LYS A 455 -8.06 -4.55 -17.77
CA LYS A 455 -9.38 -4.40 -17.13
C LYS A 455 -9.56 -5.41 -16.03
N ASP A 456 -10.18 -5.07 -14.91
CA ASP A 456 -10.67 -6.03 -13.91
C ASP A 456 -12.16 -6.29 -14.12
N PHE A 457 -12.65 -7.46 -13.71
CA PHE A 457 -14.07 -7.80 -13.74
C PHE A 457 -14.69 -7.58 -12.36
N ILE A 458 -15.93 -7.11 -12.37
CA ILE A 458 -16.76 -6.93 -11.19
C ILE A 458 -17.93 -7.90 -11.36
N LEU A 459 -17.93 -8.96 -10.58
CA LEU A 459 -18.98 -9.97 -10.56
C LEU A 459 -19.87 -9.71 -9.35
N THR A 460 -21.15 -9.49 -9.56
CA THR A 460 -22.10 -9.34 -8.46
C THR A 460 -23.08 -10.48 -8.46
N PHE A 461 -23.23 -11.09 -7.30
CA PHE A 461 -24.11 -12.21 -7.03
C PHE A 461 -25.19 -11.80 -6.03
N LYS A 462 -26.36 -12.40 -6.12
CA LYS A 462 -27.44 -12.28 -5.15
C LYS A 462 -27.54 -13.59 -4.36
N LYS A 463 -27.59 -13.52 -3.03
CA LYS A 463 -27.89 -14.68 -2.18
C LYS A 463 -29.36 -15.04 -2.32
N ILE A 464 -29.64 -16.27 -2.72
CA ILE A 464 -31.00 -16.80 -2.79
C ILE A 464 -31.42 -17.25 -1.39
N ALA A 465 -32.66 -16.93 -1.00
CA ALA A 465 -33.23 -17.44 0.24
C ALA A 465 -33.47 -18.94 0.09
N ASN A 466 -33.07 -19.72 1.10
CA ASN A 466 -33.45 -21.14 1.19
C ASN A 466 -34.93 -21.29 1.50
#